data_AF-S4R4Q1-F1
#
_entry.id   AF-S4R4Q1-F1
#
_cell.length_a   1.000
_cell.length_b   1.000
_cell.length_c   1.000
_cell.angle_alpha   90.00
_cell.angle_beta   90.00
_cell.angle_gamma   90.00
#
_symmetry.space_group_name_H-M   'P 1'
#
loop_
_entity.id
_entity.type
_entity.pdbx_description
1 polymer ?
#
loop_
_entity_poly.entity_id
_entity_poly.type
_entity_poly.pdbx_seq_one_letter_code
_entity_poly.pdbx_strand_id
1 'polypeptide(L)'
;QPAYQNLRERMDSFVSNHLGHQNWTPDINKNQMRNGLRQTILQSGMLESAVNRIVHQVVNPKISTFFRPQIENVVHEYLGVDEEGEVVAAGAAAGAAAGAAAGGGGAAPPPP
;
A
#
# COMPACT_ATOMS: atom_id res chain seq x y z
N GLN A 1 -1.08 -6.84 -23.12
CA GLN A 1 -2.11 -7.32 -22.16
C GLN A 1 -1.54 -7.27 -20.74
N PRO A 2 -2.29 -6.77 -19.74
CA PRO A 2 -1.88 -6.79 -18.33
C PRO A 2 -1.57 -8.23 -17.83
N ALA A 3 -0.66 -8.40 -16.86
CA ALA A 3 -0.32 -9.74 -16.30
C ALA A 3 -1.53 -10.56 -15.86
N TYR A 4 -2.53 -9.91 -15.24
CA TYR A 4 -3.75 -10.59 -14.79
C TYR A 4 -4.54 -11.22 -15.95
N GLN A 5 -4.67 -10.51 -17.07
CA GLN A 5 -5.41 -11.01 -18.23
C GLN A 5 -4.71 -12.24 -18.83
N ASN A 6 -3.38 -12.19 -18.93
CA ASN A 6 -2.58 -13.33 -19.38
C ASN A 6 -2.74 -14.56 -18.46
N LEU A 7 -2.81 -14.36 -17.14
CA LEU A 7 -3.04 -15.45 -16.20
C LEU A 7 -4.40 -16.10 -16.43
N ARG A 8 -5.45 -15.28 -16.55
CA ARG A 8 -6.81 -15.76 -16.79
C ARG A 8 -6.88 -16.59 -18.07
N GLU A 9 -6.36 -16.07 -19.18
CA GLU A 9 -6.37 -16.76 -20.47
C GLU A 9 -5.63 -18.10 -20.42
N ARG A 10 -4.45 -18.14 -19.75
CA ARG A 10 -3.70 -19.39 -19.57
C ARG A 10 -4.42 -20.37 -18.67
N MET A 11 -5.07 -19.91 -17.61
CA MET A 11 -5.86 -20.74 -16.71
C MET A 11 -7.07 -21.34 -17.42
N ASP A 12 -7.82 -20.51 -18.17
CA ASP A 12 -8.97 -20.96 -18.96
C ASP A 12 -8.54 -21.98 -20.02
N SER A 13 -7.44 -21.73 -20.72
CA SER A 13 -6.85 -22.66 -21.69
C SER A 13 -6.42 -23.98 -21.04
N PHE A 14 -5.81 -23.92 -19.85
CA PHE A 14 -5.37 -25.09 -19.10
C PHE A 14 -6.55 -25.96 -18.65
N VAL A 15 -7.58 -25.34 -18.06
CA VAL A 15 -8.79 -26.05 -17.61
C VAL A 15 -9.52 -26.69 -18.79
N SER A 16 -9.68 -25.94 -19.89
CA SER A 16 -10.31 -26.45 -21.11
C SER A 16 -9.56 -27.66 -21.67
N ASN A 17 -8.23 -27.57 -21.77
CA ASN A 17 -7.39 -28.66 -22.25
C ASN A 17 -7.45 -29.88 -21.30
N HIS A 18 -7.35 -29.66 -19.98
CA HIS A 18 -7.40 -30.74 -19.00
C HIS A 18 -8.73 -31.47 -19.01
N LEU A 19 -9.86 -30.76 -19.09
CA LEU A 19 -11.20 -31.35 -19.17
C LEU A 19 -11.48 -31.97 -20.54
N GLY A 20 -10.88 -31.46 -21.61
CA GLY A 20 -11.00 -32.02 -22.97
C GLY A 20 -10.39 -33.42 -23.10
N HIS A 21 -9.38 -33.74 -22.29
CA HIS A 21 -8.77 -35.07 -22.23
C HIS A 21 -9.51 -36.03 -21.28
N GLN A 22 -10.51 -35.56 -20.52
CA GLN A 22 -11.26 -36.41 -19.60
C GLN A 22 -12.32 -37.23 -20.34
N ASN A 23 -12.40 -38.52 -20.00
CA ASN A 23 -13.46 -39.38 -20.50
C ASN A 23 -14.67 -39.29 -19.57
N TRP A 24 -15.82 -38.91 -20.12
CA TRP A 24 -17.05 -38.70 -19.37
C TRP A 24 -17.87 -39.97 -19.32
N THR A 25 -17.96 -40.57 -18.14
CA THR A 25 -18.85 -41.71 -17.87
C THR A 25 -19.96 -41.30 -16.91
N PRO A 26 -21.16 -41.92 -16.97
CA PRO A 26 -22.28 -41.58 -16.09
C PRO A 26 -21.96 -41.81 -14.60
N ASP A 27 -21.06 -42.76 -14.30
CA ASP A 27 -20.65 -43.13 -12.94
C ASP A 27 -19.39 -42.39 -12.45
N ILE A 28 -18.94 -41.36 -13.18
CA ILE A 28 -17.68 -40.68 -12.86
C ILE A 28 -17.74 -39.97 -11.49
N ASN A 29 -16.72 -40.21 -10.68
CA ASN A 29 -16.57 -39.52 -9.40
C ASN A 29 -16.12 -38.06 -9.62
N LYS A 30 -17.10 -37.16 -9.62
CA LYS A 30 -16.88 -35.72 -9.80
C LYS A 30 -15.93 -35.11 -8.76
N ASN A 31 -15.90 -35.63 -7.54
CA ASN A 31 -15.00 -35.12 -6.51
C ASN A 31 -13.54 -35.47 -6.80
N GLN A 32 -13.26 -36.70 -7.25
CA GLN A 32 -11.92 -37.09 -7.66
C GLN A 32 -11.45 -36.28 -8.86
N MET A 33 -12.30 -36.06 -9.86
CA MET A 33 -11.96 -35.24 -11.02
C MET A 33 -11.63 -33.79 -10.62
N ARG A 34 -12.46 -33.17 -9.77
CA ARG A 34 -12.20 -31.80 -9.25
C ARG A 34 -10.93 -31.72 -8.42
N ASN A 35 -10.68 -32.74 -7.60
CA ASN A 35 -9.45 -32.83 -6.80
C ASN A 35 -8.23 -33.00 -7.70
N GLY A 36 -8.31 -33.86 -8.72
CA GLY A 36 -7.28 -34.05 -9.74
C GLY A 36 -6.95 -32.74 -10.45
N LEU A 37 -7.96 -32.03 -10.97
CA LEU A 37 -7.77 -30.74 -11.61
C LEU A 37 -7.10 -29.72 -10.66
N ARG A 38 -7.55 -29.63 -9.40
CA ARG A 38 -6.92 -28.75 -8.40
C ARG A 38 -5.45 -29.10 -8.19
N GLN A 39 -5.12 -30.39 -8.09
CA GLN A 39 -3.74 -30.84 -7.93
C GLN A 39 -2.88 -30.53 -9.16
N THR A 40 -3.38 -30.76 -10.38
CA THR A 40 -2.62 -30.46 -11.60
C THR A 40 -2.37 -28.95 -11.76
N ILE A 41 -3.34 -28.11 -11.37
CA ILE A 41 -3.16 -26.65 -11.35
C ILE A 41 -2.06 -26.26 -10.35
N LEU A 42 -2.09 -26.81 -9.13
CA LEU A 42 -1.06 -26.53 -8.11
C LEU A 42 0.33 -26.99 -8.58
N GLN A 43 0.44 -28.19 -9.14
CA GLN A 43 1.70 -28.74 -9.65
C GLN A 43 2.27 -27.96 -10.84
N SER A 44 1.42 -27.33 -11.65
CA SER A 44 1.85 -26.56 -12.82
C SER A 44 2.72 -25.34 -12.47
N GLY A 45 2.70 -24.87 -11.21
CA GLY A 45 3.40 -23.65 -10.77
C GLY A 45 2.92 -22.36 -11.46
N MET A 46 1.88 -22.43 -12.30
CA MET A 46 1.40 -21.31 -13.10
C MET A 46 0.91 -20.17 -12.21
N LEU A 47 0.19 -20.49 -11.13
CA LEU A 47 -0.37 -19.49 -10.22
C LEU A 47 0.73 -18.73 -9.48
N GLU A 48 1.71 -19.43 -8.92
CA GLU A 48 2.82 -18.83 -8.17
C GLU A 48 3.65 -17.90 -9.06
N SER A 49 4.02 -18.38 -10.25
CA SER A 49 4.78 -17.59 -11.22
C SER A 49 3.99 -16.40 -11.77
N ALA A 50 2.66 -16.51 -11.87
CA ALA A 50 1.82 -15.42 -12.32
C ALA A 50 1.58 -14.38 -11.23
N VAL A 51 1.43 -14.79 -9.98
CA VAL A 51 1.34 -13.89 -8.82
C VAL A 51 2.59 -13.02 -8.74
N ASN A 52 3.78 -13.62 -8.84
CA ASN A 52 5.02 -12.86 -8.84
C ASN A 52 5.07 -11.81 -9.97
N ARG A 53 4.63 -12.20 -11.17
CA ARG A 53 4.52 -11.27 -12.31
C ARG A 53 3.51 -10.14 -12.09
N ILE A 54 2.37 -10.42 -11.45
CA ILE A 54 1.38 -9.39 -11.11
C ILE A 54 1.97 -8.40 -10.10
N VAL A 55 2.68 -8.87 -9.07
CA VAL A 55 3.37 -8.01 -8.11
C VAL A 55 4.35 -7.08 -8.85
N HIS A 56 5.19 -7.63 -9.72
CA HIS A 56 6.13 -6.81 -10.49
C HIS A 56 5.47 -5.80 -11.43
N GLN A 57 4.34 -6.12 -12.05
CA GLN A 57 3.71 -5.23 -13.02
C GLN A 57 2.75 -4.20 -12.40
N VAL A 58 2.13 -4.54 -11.26
CA VAL A 58 1.03 -3.74 -10.68
C VAL A 58 1.47 -3.09 -9.38
N VAL A 59 2.25 -3.80 -8.57
CA VAL A 59 2.64 -3.34 -7.24
C VAL A 59 3.94 -2.56 -7.31
N ASN A 60 5.01 -3.11 -7.93
CA ASN A 60 6.31 -2.44 -7.98
C ASN A 60 6.26 -1.00 -8.53
N PRO A 61 5.54 -0.70 -9.63
CA PRO A 61 5.46 0.67 -10.14
C PRO A 61 4.73 1.63 -9.19
N LYS A 62 3.92 1.10 -8.28
CA LYS A 62 3.17 1.87 -7.28
C LYS A 62 3.92 2.03 -5.96
N ILE A 63 5.03 1.29 -5.74
CA ILE A 63 5.79 1.35 -4.48
C ILE A 63 6.27 2.77 -4.22
N SER A 64 6.99 3.37 -5.17
CA SER A 64 7.58 4.71 -4.97
C SER A 64 6.55 5.83 -5.04
N THR A 65 5.56 5.74 -5.93
CA THR A 65 4.65 6.86 -6.21
C THR A 65 3.41 6.89 -5.32
N PHE A 66 3.00 5.74 -4.77
CA PHE A 66 1.75 5.66 -4.00
C PHE A 66 1.97 5.11 -2.60
N PHE A 67 2.64 3.95 -2.47
CA PHE A 67 2.81 3.33 -1.16
C PHE A 67 3.79 4.10 -0.28
N ARG A 68 4.93 4.53 -0.85
CA ARG A 68 5.96 5.28 -0.12
C ARG A 68 5.47 6.59 0.50
N PRO A 69 4.80 7.51 -0.23
CA PRO A 69 4.29 8.74 0.37
C PRO A 69 3.23 8.48 1.46
N GLN A 70 2.39 7.45 1.31
CA GLN A 70 1.44 7.10 2.38
C GLN A 70 2.13 6.57 3.63
N ILE A 71 3.17 5.74 3.46
CA ILE A 71 3.97 5.23 4.58
C ILE A 71 4.69 6.38 5.28
N GLU A 72 5.31 7.29 4.51
CA GLU A 72 6.00 8.48 5.03
C GLU A 72 5.02 9.36 5.83
N ASN A 73 3.82 9.63 5.31
CA ASN A 73 2.80 10.40 6.03
C ASN A 73 2.39 9.77 7.37
N VAL A 74 2.17 8.45 7.40
CA VAL A 74 1.80 7.75 8.65
C VAL A 74 2.96 7.80 9.66
N VAL A 75 4.20 7.69 9.21
CA VAL A 75 5.38 7.78 10.06
C VAL A 75 5.56 9.21 10.59
N HIS A 76 5.35 10.21 9.75
CA HIS A 76 5.40 11.63 10.12
C HIS A 76 4.32 11.98 11.14
N GLU A 77 3.10 11.52 10.94
CA GLU A 77 1.99 11.66 11.89
C GLU A 77 2.30 10.97 13.23
N TYR A 78 2.88 9.77 13.20
CA TYR A 78 3.21 9.02 14.41
C TYR A 78 4.39 9.63 15.20
N LEU A 79 5.40 10.17 14.51
CA LEU A 79 6.61 10.73 15.11
C LEU A 79 6.52 12.25 15.36
N GLY A 80 5.54 12.94 14.78
CA GLY A 80 5.40 14.40 14.86
C GLY A 80 6.50 15.16 14.10
N VAL A 81 6.98 14.60 12.99
CA VAL A 81 8.06 15.19 12.16
C VAL A 81 7.46 15.61 10.82
N ASP A 82 7.67 16.86 10.40
CA ASP A 82 7.14 17.36 9.13
C ASP A 82 7.99 16.91 7.92
N GLU A 83 7.41 17.01 6.71
CA GLU A 83 7.87 16.42 5.44
C GLU A 83 9.33 16.77 5.00
N GLU A 84 9.99 17.69 5.69
CA GLU A 84 11.36 18.15 5.41
C GLU A 84 12.42 17.56 6.38
N GLY A 85 12.02 16.64 7.27
CA GLY A 85 12.95 16.01 8.22
C GLY A 85 13.39 16.96 9.35
N GLU A 86 12.68 18.08 9.55
CA GLU A 86 12.82 18.87 10.76
C GLU A 86 11.92 18.28 11.85
N VAL A 87 12.54 17.88 12.95
CA VAL A 87 11.84 17.56 14.20
C VAL A 87 11.14 18.83 14.68
N VAL A 88 9.84 18.93 14.42
CA VAL A 88 9.05 20.04 14.97
C VAL A 88 8.96 19.79 16.46
N ALA A 89 9.81 20.52 17.18
CA ALA A 89 9.92 20.47 18.62
C ALA A 89 8.54 20.51 19.27
N ALA A 90 8.24 19.46 20.04
CA ALA A 90 7.16 19.46 21.00
C ALA A 90 7.34 20.64 21.97
N GLY A 91 6.61 21.72 21.70
CA GLY A 91 6.03 22.62 22.70
C GLY A 91 6.99 23.20 23.74
N ALA A 92 7.87 24.11 23.33
CA ALA A 92 8.26 25.19 24.22
C ALA A 92 7.09 26.19 24.30
N ALA A 93 6.32 26.17 25.40
CA ALA A 93 5.72 27.35 26.07
C ALA A 93 4.53 26.96 26.95
N ALA A 94 4.79 26.57 28.20
CA ALA A 94 3.82 26.71 29.28
C ALA A 94 4.53 27.32 30.49
N GLY A 95 4.25 28.60 30.78
CA GLY A 95 4.60 29.21 32.07
C GLY A 95 5.42 30.50 32.07
N ALA A 96 5.31 31.38 31.06
CA ALA A 96 5.75 32.78 31.21
C ALA A 96 4.55 33.66 31.57
N ALA A 97 4.21 33.74 32.85
CA ALA A 97 3.23 34.69 33.39
C ALA A 97 3.73 35.28 34.72
N ALA A 98 4.45 36.40 34.62
CA ALA A 98 4.60 37.43 35.66
C ALA A 98 5.03 38.72 34.93
N GLY A 99 4.10 39.64 34.64
CA GLY A 99 3.82 40.78 35.52
C GLY A 99 4.69 41.98 35.12
N ALA A 100 4.32 42.76 34.10
CA ALA A 100 3.52 44.00 34.22
C ALA A 100 4.25 45.14 34.98
N ALA A 101 4.82 46.09 34.23
CA ALA A 101 4.85 47.53 34.58
C ALA A 101 5.52 48.35 33.46
N ALA A 102 4.71 48.90 32.55
CA ALA A 102 5.12 50.02 31.70
C ALA A 102 3.94 51.01 31.62
N GLY A 103 4.01 52.06 32.43
CA GLY A 103 3.11 53.22 32.38
C GLY A 103 3.97 54.47 32.26
N GLY A 104 3.85 55.17 31.13
CA GLY A 104 4.61 56.36 30.79
C GLY A 104 3.94 57.68 31.21
N GLY A 105 4.65 58.76 30.89
CA GLY A 105 4.23 60.17 31.06
C GLY A 105 5.50 60.98 31.29
N GLY A 106 6.03 61.72 30.32
CA GLY A 106 5.41 62.87 29.68
C GLY A 106 6.10 64.11 30.23
N ALA A 107 7.21 64.53 29.61
CA ALA A 107 7.97 65.71 30.00
C ALA A 107 7.94 66.77 28.89
N ALA A 108 7.64 67.99 29.34
CA ALA A 108 7.23 69.19 28.62
C ALA A 108 8.29 69.83 27.67
N PRO A 109 7.87 70.78 26.81
CA PRO A 109 8.71 71.47 25.82
C PRO A 109 9.16 72.90 26.29
N PRO A 110 9.64 73.81 25.40
CA PRO A 110 10.94 74.54 25.35
C PRO A 110 10.93 75.92 26.09
N PRO A 111 12.00 76.78 26.20
CA PRO A 111 12.74 77.58 25.14
C PRO A 111 14.18 78.03 25.59
N PRO A 112 14.82 79.13 25.09
CA PRO A 112 14.85 79.78 23.77
C PRO A 112 16.08 79.44 22.91
#